data_AF-A0A8B3KWJ2-F1
#
_entry.id   AF-A0A8B3KWJ2-F1
#
_cell.length_a   1.000
_cell.length_b   1.000
_cell.length_c   1.000
_cell.angle_alpha   90.00
_cell.angle_beta   90.00
_cell.angle_gamma   90.00
#
_symmetry.space_group_name_H-M   'P 1'
#
loop_
_entity.id
_entity.type
_entity.pdbx_description
1 polymer ?
#
loop_
_entity_poly.entity_id
_entity_poly.type
_entity_poly.pdbx_seq_one_letter_code
_entity_poly.pdbx_strand_id
1 'polypeptide(L)'
;MNELEQAGLARLRDNWISGGAAFELAPAEWKEFAAASSSDEQERRLLAIAAQALDVALRPAAPKTLKRRPPLPMLALPMLPDWLRPLLRGALKYAADARLKTRVATLVASRGFVLHPMDWMPAASDQESPDIYAPWVDWQAGADGDRQSRRGQLTAETWDDFYPAARRTALVELRRTMPVLARTLIETKGASEPAEVRLALVQLMRFGLSADDIPFLKSLSADRSGKVREMAGRLLARLGERSDPADGASKDSIAELAAFIEEGKSGFIRRRTTYTPIKPKSPAQQSRRADLFASCYFGDLVAQFGKTEPDFIGAWQFGVDEGADLFLVRMIAVSGSDAAVACLADLLVAAGGRLALLVLQLMSRLDNGRKRVLIRQILDDGQNLAALNLVEGAEAGWLEWSDLARSKTLPALRSAVSGDNDVMKRSAEQYLETLGFLANPEAAEKLIDEVIAAGLSPASPSIGLLRLNAALAGNPSQSER
;
A
#
# COMPACT_ATOMS: atom_id res chain seq x y z
N MET A 1 -21.23 25.18 26.25
CA MET A 1 -21.51 26.22 25.24
C MET A 1 -22.87 25.92 24.65
N ASN A 2 -23.80 26.86 24.70
CA ASN A 2 -25.14 26.69 24.14
C ASN A 2 -25.08 26.77 22.59
N GLU A 3 -26.15 26.36 21.90
CA GLU A 3 -26.18 26.37 20.41
C GLU A 3 -26.02 27.78 19.81
N LEU A 4 -26.41 28.82 20.56
CA LEU A 4 -26.31 30.23 20.13
C LEU A 4 -24.84 30.70 20.08
N GLU A 5 -24.03 30.29 21.04
CA GLU A 5 -22.59 30.57 21.12
C GLU A 5 -21.81 29.85 20.00
N GLN A 6 -22.20 28.62 19.64
CA GLN A 6 -21.64 27.89 18.49
C GLN A 6 -21.98 28.55 17.15
N ALA A 7 -23.23 29.02 16.98
CA ALA A 7 -23.64 29.74 15.79
C ALA A 7 -22.94 31.11 15.66
N GLY A 8 -22.69 31.80 16.77
CA GLY A 8 -21.89 33.03 16.80
C GLY A 8 -20.44 32.82 16.35
N LEU A 9 -19.79 31.76 16.87
CA LEU A 9 -18.44 31.37 16.46
C LEU A 9 -18.32 31.02 14.98
N ALA A 10 -19.31 30.32 14.42
CA ALA A 10 -19.35 30.00 12.99
C ALA A 10 -19.42 31.27 12.13
N ARG A 11 -20.23 32.26 12.53
CA ARG A 11 -20.34 33.55 11.81
C ARG A 11 -19.05 34.36 11.83
N LEU A 12 -18.33 34.40 12.96
CA LEU A 12 -17.01 35.05 13.03
C LEU A 12 -16.03 34.42 12.04
N ARG A 13 -15.98 33.09 12.00
CA ARG A 13 -15.12 32.33 11.09
C ARG A 13 -15.43 32.60 9.63
N ASP A 14 -16.71 32.58 9.25
CA ASP A 14 -17.12 32.76 7.86
C ASP A 14 -16.80 34.18 7.36
N ASN A 15 -16.86 35.18 8.24
CA ASN A 15 -16.43 36.55 7.94
C ASN A 15 -14.92 36.67 7.71
N TRP A 16 -14.09 36.05 8.57
CA TRP A 16 -12.63 36.04 8.37
C TRP A 16 -12.22 35.31 7.08
N ILE A 17 -12.88 34.19 6.76
CA ILE A 17 -12.65 33.45 5.51
C ILE A 17 -12.98 34.32 4.28
N SER A 18 -14.01 35.15 4.40
CA SER A 18 -14.43 36.09 3.34
C SER A 18 -13.58 37.37 3.30
N GLY A 19 -12.55 37.47 4.14
CA GLY A 19 -11.65 38.64 4.23
C GLY A 19 -12.23 39.85 4.96
N GLY A 20 -13.34 39.68 5.68
CA GLY A 20 -14.00 40.74 6.45
C GLY A 20 -13.53 40.82 7.90
N ALA A 21 -13.71 42.00 8.51
CA ALA A 21 -13.57 42.20 9.94
C ALA A 21 -14.73 41.50 10.69
N ALA A 22 -14.43 40.89 11.84
CA ALA A 22 -15.38 40.15 12.64
C ALA A 22 -15.59 40.75 14.05
N PHE A 23 -14.78 41.75 14.43
CA PHE A 23 -14.82 42.36 15.76
C PHE A 23 -16.22 42.79 16.16
N GLU A 24 -16.95 43.44 15.27
CA GLU A 24 -18.29 43.94 15.57
C GLU A 24 -19.35 42.85 15.75
N LEU A 25 -19.09 41.65 15.26
CA LEU A 25 -19.98 40.50 15.39
C LEU A 25 -19.72 39.68 16.65
N ALA A 26 -18.64 39.99 17.39
CA ALA A 26 -18.28 39.26 18.59
C ALA A 26 -19.24 39.55 19.77
N PRO A 27 -19.41 38.60 20.70
CA PRO A 27 -20.09 38.85 21.97
C PRO A 27 -19.43 40.02 22.73
N ALA A 28 -20.22 40.79 23.47
CA ALA A 28 -19.75 41.98 24.20
C ALA A 28 -18.57 41.67 25.14
N GLU A 29 -18.64 40.53 25.82
CA GLU A 29 -17.58 40.03 26.70
C GLU A 29 -16.26 39.81 25.94
N TRP A 30 -16.33 39.29 24.72
CA TRP A 30 -15.12 39.03 23.92
C TRP A 30 -14.56 40.32 23.33
N LYS A 31 -15.44 41.28 22.98
CA LYS A 31 -15.02 42.63 22.56
C LYS A 31 -14.23 43.33 23.66
N GLU A 32 -14.61 43.16 24.93
CA GLU A 32 -13.90 43.73 26.07
C GLU A 32 -12.48 43.18 26.20
N PHE A 33 -12.30 41.85 26.07
CA PHE A 33 -10.97 41.22 26.14
C PHE A 33 -10.13 41.43 24.87
N ALA A 34 -10.77 41.52 23.71
CA ALA A 34 -10.11 41.78 22.44
C ALA A 34 -9.83 43.27 22.20
N ALA A 35 -10.31 44.17 23.06
CA ALA A 35 -10.09 45.61 22.92
C ALA A 35 -8.59 45.93 22.82
N ALA A 36 -8.23 46.70 21.79
CA ALA A 36 -6.88 47.18 21.54
C ALA A 36 -6.94 48.53 20.82
N SER A 37 -5.81 49.25 20.80
CA SER A 37 -5.73 50.59 20.21
C SER A 37 -5.79 50.61 18.67
N SER A 38 -5.59 49.46 18.01
CA SER A 38 -5.70 49.32 16.55
C SER A 38 -6.71 48.23 16.18
N SER A 39 -7.39 48.42 15.04
CA SER A 39 -8.35 47.45 14.49
C SER A 39 -7.70 46.10 14.19
N ASP A 40 -6.47 46.11 13.67
CA ASP A 40 -5.74 44.89 13.33
C ASP A 40 -5.41 44.06 14.57
N GLU A 41 -5.07 44.72 15.67
CA GLU A 41 -4.78 44.05 16.93
C GLU A 41 -6.05 43.53 17.61
N GLN A 42 -7.17 44.26 17.48
CA GLN A 42 -8.49 43.79 17.92
C GLN A 42 -8.89 42.48 17.22
N GLU A 43 -8.72 42.42 15.90
CA GLU A 43 -9.00 41.21 15.11
C GLU A 43 -8.08 40.05 15.48
N ARG A 44 -6.77 40.29 15.69
CA ARG A 44 -5.82 39.24 16.11
C ARG A 44 -6.14 38.69 17.51
N ARG A 45 -6.48 39.56 18.45
CA ARG A 45 -6.88 39.15 19.81
C ARG A 45 -8.19 38.37 19.79
N LEU A 46 -9.16 38.83 19.01
CA LEU A 46 -10.42 38.11 18.84
C LEU A 46 -10.22 36.75 18.18
N LEU A 47 -9.35 36.64 17.17
CA LEU A 47 -9.00 35.37 16.54
C LEU A 47 -8.37 34.39 17.54
N ALA A 48 -7.51 34.87 18.44
CA ALA A 48 -6.91 34.05 19.49
C ALA A 48 -7.97 33.56 20.50
N ILE A 49 -8.90 34.43 20.91
CA ILE A 49 -10.01 34.05 21.80
C ILE A 49 -10.91 33.02 21.12
N ALA A 50 -11.26 33.23 19.85
CA ALA A 50 -12.09 32.29 19.09
C ALA A 50 -11.40 30.93 18.89
N ALA A 51 -10.09 30.92 18.62
CA ALA A 51 -9.30 29.69 18.52
C ALA A 51 -9.26 28.92 19.85
N GLN A 52 -9.07 29.62 20.98
CA GLN A 52 -9.10 29.01 22.31
C GLN A 52 -10.51 28.49 22.65
N ALA A 53 -11.55 29.24 22.32
CA ALA A 53 -12.93 28.83 22.52
C ALA A 53 -13.26 27.59 21.69
N LEU A 54 -12.79 27.49 20.44
CA LEU A 54 -12.92 26.29 19.62
C LEU A 54 -12.17 25.11 20.25
N ASP A 55 -10.93 25.31 20.70
CA ASP A 55 -10.12 24.24 21.30
C ASP A 55 -10.66 23.75 22.65
N VAL A 56 -11.42 24.57 23.39
CA VAL A 56 -12.02 24.20 24.69
C VAL A 56 -13.46 23.74 24.54
N ALA A 57 -14.29 24.45 23.78
CA ALA A 57 -15.74 24.21 23.70
C ALA A 57 -16.15 23.17 22.67
N LEU A 58 -15.29 22.87 21.68
CA LEU A 58 -15.48 21.71 20.79
C LEU A 58 -14.79 20.45 21.30
N ARG A 59 -14.16 20.47 22.49
CA ARG A 59 -13.78 19.22 23.14
C ARG A 59 -15.07 18.44 23.36
N PRO A 60 -15.18 17.22 22.80
CA PRO A 60 -16.31 16.36 23.08
C PRO A 60 -16.45 16.28 24.60
N ALA A 61 -17.63 16.60 25.13
CA ALA A 61 -17.90 16.43 26.55
C ALA A 61 -17.52 14.99 26.92
N ALA A 62 -16.73 14.81 27.98
CA ALA A 62 -16.32 13.48 28.42
C ALA A 62 -17.59 12.61 28.54
N PRO A 63 -17.60 11.41 27.94
CA PRO A 63 -18.79 10.58 27.93
C PRO A 63 -19.22 10.34 29.39
N LYS A 64 -20.51 10.59 29.67
CA LYS A 64 -21.08 10.45 31.02
C LYS A 64 -20.96 9.04 31.58
N THR A 65 -20.74 8.06 30.71
CA THR A 65 -20.56 6.65 31.04
C THR A 65 -19.29 6.12 30.37
N LEU A 66 -18.35 5.62 31.18
CA LEU A 66 -17.19 4.91 30.68
C LEU A 66 -17.59 3.46 30.41
N LYS A 67 -17.47 3.00 29.16
CA LYS A 67 -17.59 1.58 28.83
C LYS A 67 -16.26 0.91 29.13
N ARG A 68 -16.24 -0.02 30.10
CA ARG A 68 -15.06 -0.84 30.39
C ARG A 68 -14.82 -1.76 29.20
N ARG A 69 -13.67 -1.61 28.53
CA ARG A 69 -13.21 -2.54 27.50
C ARG A 69 -12.44 -3.70 28.13
N PRO A 70 -12.37 -4.86 27.46
CA PRO A 70 -11.44 -5.92 27.83
C PRO A 70 -9.99 -5.39 27.80
N PRO A 71 -9.07 -6.01 28.57
CA PRO A 71 -7.65 -5.70 28.50
C PRO A 71 -7.12 -5.78 27.07
N LEU A 72 -6.13 -4.95 26.75
CA LEU A 72 -5.45 -5.02 25.46
C LEU A 72 -4.73 -6.38 25.32
N PRO A 73 -4.92 -7.12 24.22
CA PRO A 73 -4.28 -8.42 24.03
C PRO A 73 -2.75 -8.31 24.04
N MET A 74 -2.09 -9.29 24.64
CA MET A 74 -0.64 -9.44 24.58
C MET A 74 -0.25 -10.01 23.21
N LEU A 75 0.68 -9.35 22.52
CA LEU A 75 1.20 -9.79 21.23
C LEU A 75 2.31 -10.84 21.41
N ALA A 76 2.62 -11.61 20.36
CA ALA A 76 3.58 -12.71 20.45
C ALA A 76 5.06 -12.27 20.47
N LEU A 77 5.35 -11.00 20.17
CA LEU A 77 6.70 -10.41 20.27
C LEU A 77 6.77 -9.44 21.46
N PRO A 78 7.95 -9.27 22.08
CA PRO A 78 8.14 -8.31 23.16
C PRO A 78 7.95 -6.87 22.69
N MET A 79 7.48 -6.00 23.59
CA MET A 79 7.41 -4.56 23.35
C MET A 79 8.80 -3.97 23.12
N LEU A 80 8.87 -2.94 22.27
CA LEU A 80 10.10 -2.18 22.02
C LEU A 80 10.61 -1.54 23.33
N PRO A 81 11.90 -1.72 23.68
CA PRO A 81 12.50 -1.12 24.87
C PRO A 81 12.33 0.40 24.95
N ASP A 82 12.14 0.94 26.16
CA ASP A 82 11.83 2.36 26.35
C ASP A 82 12.89 3.32 25.80
N TRP A 83 14.16 2.92 25.84
CA TRP A 83 15.27 3.73 25.32
C TRP A 83 15.25 3.89 23.78
N LEU A 84 14.58 3.00 23.05
CA LEU A 84 14.39 3.09 21.59
C LEU A 84 13.14 3.88 21.20
N ARG A 85 12.20 4.11 22.12
CA ARG A 85 10.92 4.78 21.83
C ARG A 85 11.06 6.22 21.34
N PRO A 86 12.04 7.04 21.80
CA PRO A 86 12.26 8.36 21.22
C PRO A 86 12.58 8.32 19.71
N LEU A 87 13.41 7.36 19.29
CA LEU A 87 13.74 7.16 17.87
C LEU A 87 12.51 6.69 17.08
N LEU A 88 11.74 5.76 17.63
CA LEU A 88 10.47 5.31 17.07
C LEU A 88 9.50 6.48 16.85
N ARG A 89 9.27 7.31 17.88
CA ARG A 89 8.37 8.47 17.80
C ARG A 89 8.86 9.48 16.77
N GLY A 90 10.17 9.68 16.66
CA GLY A 90 10.78 10.49 15.60
C GLY A 90 10.44 9.97 14.20
N ALA A 91 10.64 8.66 13.97
CA ALA A 91 10.32 8.02 12.70
C ALA A 91 8.82 8.08 12.37
N LEU A 92 7.94 7.78 13.34
CA LEU A 92 6.48 7.83 13.17
C LEU A 92 5.96 9.25 12.91
N LYS A 93 6.59 10.27 13.51
CA LYS A 93 6.24 11.68 13.28
C LYS A 93 6.59 12.12 11.86
N TYR A 94 7.68 11.60 11.30
CA TYR A 94 8.13 11.91 9.95
C TYR A 94 7.34 11.14 8.88
N ALA A 95 6.87 9.93 9.19
CA ALA A 95 6.00 9.14 8.31
C ALA A 95 4.68 9.88 8.02
N ALA A 96 4.55 10.37 6.79
CA ALA A 96 3.49 11.31 6.39
C ALA A 96 2.08 10.70 6.37
N ASP A 97 1.98 9.39 6.12
CA ASP A 97 0.70 8.70 5.95
C ASP A 97 0.65 7.36 6.72
N ALA A 98 -0.51 6.72 6.70
CA ALA A 98 -0.73 5.44 7.39
C ALA A 98 0.16 4.31 6.85
N ARG A 99 0.42 4.29 5.54
CA ARG A 99 1.25 3.27 4.88
C ARG A 99 2.70 3.35 5.34
N LEU A 100 3.25 4.54 5.42
CA LEU A 100 4.60 4.79 5.90
C LEU A 100 4.72 4.43 7.39
N LYS A 101 3.71 4.76 8.22
CA LYS A 101 3.67 4.33 9.63
C LYS A 101 3.62 2.81 9.75
N THR A 102 2.85 2.14 8.90
CA THR A 102 2.84 0.67 8.83
C THR A 102 4.21 0.12 8.45
N ARG A 103 4.96 0.74 7.52
CA ARG A 103 6.35 0.33 7.23
C ARG A 103 7.27 0.44 8.44
N VAL A 104 7.13 1.49 9.26
CA VAL A 104 7.87 1.60 10.53
C VAL A 104 7.51 0.43 11.46
N ALA A 105 6.21 0.10 11.58
CA ALA A 105 5.76 -1.05 12.36
C ALA A 105 6.30 -2.39 11.82
N THR A 106 6.29 -2.58 10.50
CA THR A 106 6.86 -3.74 9.82
C THR A 106 8.36 -3.86 10.07
N LEU A 107 9.11 -2.76 10.01
CA LEU A 107 10.54 -2.77 10.31
C LEU A 107 10.79 -3.26 11.74
N VAL A 108 10.11 -2.68 12.73
CA VAL A 108 10.28 -3.08 14.15
C VAL A 108 9.88 -4.54 14.38
N ALA A 109 8.77 -5.00 13.78
CA ALA A 109 8.34 -6.39 13.82
C ALA A 109 9.38 -7.34 13.20
N SER A 110 10.00 -6.95 12.08
CA SER A 110 11.07 -7.73 11.44
C SER A 110 12.33 -7.87 12.32
N ARG A 111 12.48 -7.01 13.33
CA ARG A 111 13.56 -7.05 14.34
C ARG A 111 13.14 -7.75 15.64
N GLY A 112 11.97 -8.37 15.67
CA GLY A 112 11.50 -9.16 16.81
C GLY A 112 10.84 -8.34 17.92
N PHE A 113 10.38 -7.12 17.64
CA PHE A 113 9.68 -6.29 18.61
C PHE A 113 8.31 -5.83 18.12
N VAL A 114 7.44 -5.42 19.04
CA VAL A 114 6.22 -4.67 18.72
C VAL A 114 6.28 -3.25 19.31
N LEU A 115 5.71 -2.30 18.59
CA LEU A 115 5.49 -0.93 19.04
C LEU A 115 4.60 -0.89 20.28
N HIS A 116 4.85 0.08 21.15
CA HIS A 116 3.98 0.35 22.29
C HIS A 116 2.66 1.01 21.84
N PRO A 117 1.50 0.63 22.40
CA PRO A 117 0.17 1.08 21.94
C PRO A 117 -0.05 2.60 22.03
N MET A 118 0.66 3.28 22.95
CA MET A 118 0.63 4.75 23.07
C MET A 118 1.48 5.48 22.01
N ASP A 119 2.40 4.79 21.35
CA ASP A 119 3.21 5.39 20.28
C ASP A 119 2.56 5.14 18.92
N TRP A 120 1.96 3.95 18.73
CA TRP A 120 1.22 3.60 17.54
C TRP A 120 0.23 2.45 17.83
N MET A 121 -0.92 2.50 17.18
CA MET A 121 -1.96 1.48 17.23
C MET A 121 -2.60 1.36 15.85
N PRO A 122 -2.80 0.14 15.31
CA PRO A 122 -3.50 -0.03 14.05
C PRO A 122 -4.97 0.40 14.17
N ALA A 123 -5.57 0.78 13.05
CA ALA A 123 -7.00 1.06 13.00
C ALA A 123 -7.82 -0.23 13.07
N ALA A 124 -9.09 -0.14 13.49
CA ALA A 124 -10.02 -1.29 13.49
C ALA A 124 -10.24 -1.91 12.10
N SER A 125 -10.04 -1.12 11.05
CA SER A 125 -10.17 -1.54 9.65
C SER A 125 -8.83 -1.75 8.95
N ASP A 126 -7.71 -1.76 9.69
CA ASP A 126 -6.38 -1.94 9.12
C ASP A 126 -6.22 -3.36 8.57
N GLN A 127 -5.74 -3.47 7.32
CA GLN A 127 -5.48 -4.73 6.64
C GLN A 127 -4.01 -4.89 6.23
N GLU A 128 -3.21 -3.83 6.39
CA GLU A 128 -1.83 -3.75 5.94
C GLU A 128 -0.86 -3.82 7.12
N SER A 129 -1.34 -3.63 8.36
CA SER A 129 -0.55 -3.88 9.57
C SER A 129 0.05 -5.29 9.55
N PRO A 130 1.30 -5.48 10.04
CA PRO A 130 1.88 -6.80 10.18
C PRO A 130 0.97 -7.75 10.95
N ASP A 131 0.92 -9.02 10.54
CA ASP A 131 0.02 -10.06 11.10
C ASP A 131 0.09 -10.17 12.64
N ILE A 132 1.25 -9.88 13.24
CA ILE A 132 1.45 -9.83 14.70
C ILE A 132 0.49 -8.86 15.42
N TYR A 133 -0.02 -7.85 14.72
CA TYR A 133 -0.95 -6.83 15.23
C TYR A 133 -2.42 -7.18 15.05
N ALA A 134 -2.77 -8.31 14.40
CA ALA A 134 -4.16 -8.73 14.21
C ALA A 134 -4.99 -8.72 15.52
N PRO A 135 -4.46 -9.17 16.69
CA PRO A 135 -5.21 -9.09 17.95
C PRO A 135 -5.59 -7.66 18.35
N TRP A 136 -4.75 -6.66 18.03
CA TRP A 136 -5.03 -5.25 18.31
C TRP A 136 -6.04 -4.65 17.34
N VAL A 137 -6.00 -5.03 16.06
CA VAL A 137 -7.03 -4.64 15.07
C VAL A 137 -8.40 -5.13 15.52
N ASP A 138 -8.49 -6.41 15.89
CA ASP A 138 -9.73 -7.01 16.38
C ASP A 138 -10.18 -6.38 17.70
N TRP A 139 -9.24 -6.13 18.65
CA TRP A 139 -9.56 -5.44 19.89
C TRP A 139 -10.14 -4.05 19.59
N GLN A 140 -9.53 -3.29 18.67
CA GLN A 140 -10.02 -1.97 18.25
C GLN A 140 -11.42 -2.03 17.65
N ALA A 141 -11.72 -3.05 16.85
CA ALA A 141 -13.04 -3.32 16.28
C ALA A 141 -14.12 -3.70 17.30
N GLY A 142 -13.76 -3.85 18.58
CA GLY A 142 -14.70 -4.13 19.66
C GLY A 142 -14.80 -5.61 20.02
N ALA A 143 -13.77 -6.40 19.69
CA ALA A 143 -13.70 -7.79 20.13
C ALA A 143 -13.71 -7.89 21.67
N ASP A 144 -14.55 -8.78 22.18
CA ASP A 144 -14.56 -9.13 23.60
C ASP A 144 -13.34 -10.02 23.86
N GLY A 145 -12.38 -9.53 24.64
CA GLY A 145 -11.08 -10.16 24.87
C GLY A 145 -11.15 -11.58 25.45
N ASP A 146 -12.29 -12.00 26.01
CA ASP A 146 -12.51 -13.36 26.48
C ASP A 146 -12.67 -14.39 25.35
N ARG A 147 -12.98 -13.95 24.12
CA ARG A 147 -13.03 -14.81 22.92
C ARG A 147 -11.73 -14.78 22.11
N GLN A 148 -10.88 -13.78 22.33
CA GLN A 148 -9.63 -13.64 21.58
C GLN A 148 -8.60 -14.66 22.04
N SER A 149 -8.58 -15.77 21.31
CA SER A 149 -7.43 -16.65 21.17
C SER A 149 -7.14 -17.53 22.39
N ARG A 150 -8.06 -18.45 22.72
CA ARG A 150 -7.56 -19.81 22.97
C ARG A 150 -6.85 -20.22 21.68
N ARG A 151 -5.60 -20.68 21.79
CA ARG A 151 -4.68 -21.07 20.71
C ARG A 151 -5.22 -22.27 19.88
N GLY A 152 -6.45 -22.20 19.43
CA GLY A 152 -7.11 -23.19 18.60
C GLY A 152 -6.74 -22.97 17.14
N GLN A 153 -6.72 -24.05 16.38
CA GLN A 153 -6.65 -23.99 14.93
C GLN A 153 -7.97 -23.45 14.38
N LEU A 154 -7.94 -22.64 13.32
CA LEU A 154 -9.16 -22.21 12.64
C LEU A 154 -9.82 -23.43 11.97
N THR A 155 -10.99 -23.83 12.47
CA THR A 155 -11.83 -24.88 11.90
C THR A 155 -13.25 -24.37 11.65
N ALA A 156 -14.14 -25.24 11.15
CA ALA A 156 -15.55 -24.90 10.97
C ALA A 156 -16.25 -24.65 12.31
N GLU A 157 -15.84 -25.34 13.36
CA GLU A 157 -16.39 -25.23 14.72
C GLU A 157 -15.93 -23.94 15.40
N THR A 158 -14.69 -23.51 15.16
CA THR A 158 -14.11 -22.32 15.80
C THR A 158 -14.22 -21.05 14.95
N TRP A 159 -14.91 -21.09 13.80
CA TRP A 159 -14.98 -19.96 12.86
C TRP A 159 -15.43 -18.65 13.53
N ASP A 160 -16.48 -18.74 14.36
CA ASP A 160 -17.11 -17.60 15.02
C ASP A 160 -16.29 -17.06 16.21
N ASP A 161 -15.28 -17.81 16.66
CA ASP A 161 -14.33 -17.38 17.69
C ASP A 161 -13.21 -16.49 17.10
N PHE A 162 -13.00 -16.55 15.78
CA PHE A 162 -12.01 -15.73 15.09
C PHE A 162 -12.64 -14.45 14.56
N TYR A 163 -12.23 -13.31 15.14
CA TYR A 163 -12.52 -11.99 14.64
C TYR A 163 -11.84 -11.73 13.28
N PRO A 164 -12.31 -10.73 12.49
CA PRO A 164 -11.92 -10.58 11.09
C PRO A 164 -10.41 -10.54 10.81
N ALA A 165 -9.60 -9.84 11.61
CA ALA A 165 -8.15 -9.73 11.37
C ALA A 165 -7.42 -11.03 11.73
N ALA A 166 -7.74 -11.64 12.88
CA ALA A 166 -7.22 -12.96 13.25
C ALA A 166 -7.63 -14.04 12.25
N ARG A 167 -8.89 -14.02 11.78
CA ARG A 167 -9.43 -14.95 10.79
C ARG A 167 -8.68 -14.84 9.46
N ARG A 168 -8.46 -13.60 8.98
CA ARG A 168 -7.67 -13.34 7.78
C ARG A 168 -6.27 -13.93 7.91
N THR A 169 -5.58 -13.64 9.01
CA THR A 169 -4.21 -14.12 9.27
C THR A 169 -4.17 -15.66 9.24
N ALA A 170 -5.08 -16.31 9.96
CA ALA A 170 -5.16 -17.77 9.99
C ALA A 170 -5.50 -18.39 8.62
N LEU A 171 -6.42 -17.78 7.86
CA LEU A 171 -6.77 -18.25 6.51
C LEU A 171 -5.63 -18.07 5.51
N VAL A 172 -4.87 -16.97 5.59
CA VAL A 172 -3.68 -16.78 4.72
C VAL A 172 -2.65 -17.88 4.98
N GLU A 173 -2.39 -18.20 6.25
CA GLU A 173 -1.47 -19.27 6.61
C GLU A 173 -1.98 -20.65 6.17
N LEU A 174 -3.27 -20.94 6.37
CA LEU A 174 -3.89 -22.17 5.87
C LEU A 174 -3.86 -22.22 4.34
N ARG A 175 -4.04 -21.12 3.62
CA ARG A 175 -3.94 -21.08 2.15
C ARG A 175 -2.53 -21.40 1.66
N ARG A 176 -1.49 -21.09 2.43
CA ARG A 176 -0.09 -21.43 2.11
C ARG A 176 0.25 -22.88 2.42
N THR A 177 -0.27 -23.42 3.51
CA THR A 177 0.13 -24.74 4.05
C THR A 177 -0.85 -25.87 3.72
N MET A 178 -2.14 -25.59 3.73
CA MET A 178 -3.25 -26.54 3.54
C MET A 178 -4.37 -25.90 2.69
N PRO A 179 -4.10 -25.58 1.40
CA PRO A 179 -4.99 -24.78 0.55
C PRO A 179 -6.40 -25.36 0.40
N VAL A 180 -6.52 -26.70 0.33
CA VAL A 180 -7.81 -27.40 0.23
C VAL A 180 -8.65 -27.19 1.49
N LEU A 181 -8.06 -27.28 2.68
CA LEU A 181 -8.77 -27.06 3.95
C LEU A 181 -9.29 -25.61 4.04
N ALA A 182 -8.43 -24.63 3.72
CA ALA A 182 -8.82 -23.23 3.69
C ALA A 182 -9.95 -22.95 2.68
N ARG A 183 -9.88 -23.52 1.47
CA ARG A 183 -10.94 -23.41 0.46
C ARG A 183 -12.26 -23.94 1.02
N THR A 184 -12.26 -25.14 1.59
CA THR A 184 -13.47 -25.76 2.17
C THR A 184 -14.07 -24.89 3.28
N LEU A 185 -13.25 -24.27 4.13
CA LEU A 185 -13.71 -23.33 5.16
C LEU A 185 -14.33 -22.08 4.54
N ILE A 186 -13.67 -21.47 3.56
CA ILE A 186 -14.17 -20.27 2.85
C ILE A 186 -15.50 -20.58 2.14
N GLU A 187 -15.60 -21.71 1.47
CA GLU A 187 -16.81 -22.14 0.77
C GLU A 187 -17.97 -22.39 1.74
N THR A 188 -17.73 -23.13 2.82
CA THR A 188 -18.76 -23.53 3.78
C THR A 188 -19.25 -22.35 4.62
N LYS A 189 -18.33 -21.52 5.12
CA LYS A 189 -18.65 -20.44 6.06
C LYS A 189 -18.86 -19.09 5.37
N GLY A 190 -18.20 -18.86 4.23
CA GLY A 190 -18.32 -17.61 3.50
C GLY A 190 -19.69 -17.40 2.86
N ALA A 191 -20.41 -18.46 2.47
CA ALA A 191 -21.69 -18.32 1.74
C ALA A 191 -22.74 -17.47 2.50
N SER A 192 -22.78 -17.55 3.83
CA SER A 192 -23.72 -16.79 4.68
C SER A 192 -23.25 -15.37 5.02
N GLU A 193 -21.98 -15.06 4.79
CA GLU A 193 -21.38 -13.77 5.17
C GLU A 193 -21.90 -12.61 4.29
N PRO A 194 -21.83 -11.35 4.76
CA PRO A 194 -22.12 -10.16 3.95
C PRO A 194 -21.23 -10.06 2.70
N ALA A 195 -21.69 -9.34 1.67
CA ALA A 195 -21.01 -9.27 0.38
C ALA A 195 -19.54 -8.78 0.47
N GLU A 196 -19.25 -7.82 1.34
CA GLU A 196 -17.89 -7.30 1.55
C GLU A 196 -16.97 -8.34 2.20
N VAL A 197 -17.49 -9.10 3.17
CA VAL A 197 -16.74 -10.18 3.82
C VAL A 197 -16.49 -11.32 2.84
N ARG A 198 -17.50 -11.71 2.04
CA ARG A 198 -17.31 -12.71 0.96
C ARG A 198 -16.24 -12.28 -0.03
N LEU A 199 -16.26 -11.02 -0.47
CA LEU A 199 -15.24 -10.48 -1.36
C LEU A 199 -13.85 -10.60 -0.73
N ALA A 200 -13.68 -10.21 0.53
CA ALA A 200 -12.41 -10.32 1.24
C ALA A 200 -11.94 -11.78 1.37
N LEU A 201 -12.84 -12.73 1.65
CA LEU A 201 -12.52 -14.15 1.72
C LEU A 201 -12.09 -14.71 0.37
N VAL A 202 -12.81 -14.40 -0.70
CA VAL A 202 -12.48 -14.85 -2.06
C VAL A 202 -11.14 -14.26 -2.52
N GLN A 203 -10.82 -13.02 -2.14
CA GLN A 203 -9.49 -12.44 -2.40
C GLN A 203 -8.34 -13.25 -1.79
N LEU A 204 -8.55 -13.94 -0.66
CA LEU A 204 -7.50 -14.78 -0.04
C LEU A 204 -7.13 -15.99 -0.87
N MET A 205 -7.99 -16.44 -1.79
CA MET A 205 -7.70 -17.55 -2.71
C MET A 205 -6.46 -17.28 -3.56
N ARG A 206 -6.06 -16.01 -3.74
CA ARG A 206 -4.80 -15.63 -4.41
C ARG A 206 -3.57 -16.29 -3.80
N PHE A 207 -3.58 -16.61 -2.51
CA PHE A 207 -2.53 -17.37 -1.85
C PHE A 207 -2.77 -18.85 -2.12
N GLY A 208 -1.76 -19.56 -2.63
CA GLY A 208 -1.87 -20.99 -2.94
C GLY A 208 -2.90 -21.32 -4.03
N LEU A 209 -3.22 -20.37 -4.91
CA LEU A 209 -4.17 -20.54 -6.01
C LEU A 209 -3.76 -21.72 -6.90
N SER A 210 -4.65 -22.70 -7.11
CA SER A 210 -4.37 -23.89 -7.91
C SER A 210 -5.60 -24.34 -8.72
N ALA A 211 -5.40 -25.32 -9.59
CA ALA A 211 -6.49 -25.93 -10.38
C ALA A 211 -7.60 -26.54 -9.50
N ASP A 212 -7.28 -26.95 -8.26
CA ASP A 212 -8.26 -27.50 -7.32
C ASP A 212 -9.28 -26.46 -6.84
N ASP A 213 -8.99 -25.16 -7.02
CA ASP A 213 -9.88 -24.06 -6.67
C ASP A 213 -10.91 -23.78 -7.78
N ILE A 214 -10.73 -24.30 -9.00
CA ILE A 214 -11.58 -24.03 -10.17
C ILE A 214 -13.06 -24.34 -9.90
N PRO A 215 -13.45 -25.51 -9.35
CA PRO A 215 -14.87 -25.82 -9.13
C PRO A 215 -15.56 -24.81 -8.21
N PHE A 216 -14.88 -24.41 -7.13
CA PHE A 216 -15.39 -23.40 -6.20
C PHE A 216 -15.49 -22.02 -6.87
N LEU A 217 -14.45 -21.59 -7.59
CA LEU A 217 -14.49 -20.29 -8.25
C LEU A 217 -15.57 -20.21 -9.34
N LYS A 218 -15.81 -21.31 -10.08
CA LYS A 218 -16.91 -21.38 -11.06
C LYS A 218 -18.28 -21.29 -10.39
N SER A 219 -18.47 -21.86 -9.20
CA SER A 219 -19.75 -21.79 -8.48
C SER A 219 -20.10 -20.35 -8.06
N LEU A 220 -19.09 -19.48 -7.87
CA LEU A 220 -19.28 -18.08 -7.53
C LEU A 220 -19.86 -17.21 -8.66
N SER A 221 -19.95 -17.72 -9.89
CA SER A 221 -20.67 -17.03 -11.00
C SER A 221 -22.14 -16.77 -10.66
N ALA A 222 -22.73 -17.55 -9.75
CA ALA A 222 -24.09 -17.34 -9.24
C ALA A 222 -24.15 -16.42 -8.00
N ASP A 223 -23.03 -15.83 -7.55
CA ASP A 223 -23.04 -14.95 -6.38
C ASP A 223 -23.84 -13.66 -6.64
N ARG A 224 -24.65 -13.28 -5.65
CA ARG A 224 -25.47 -12.07 -5.66
C ARG A 224 -24.68 -10.76 -5.81
N SER A 225 -23.39 -10.76 -5.45
CA SER A 225 -22.51 -9.59 -5.54
C SER A 225 -21.71 -9.60 -6.84
N GLY A 226 -21.89 -8.57 -7.67
CA GLY A 226 -21.09 -8.39 -8.88
C GLY A 226 -19.58 -8.33 -8.61
N LYS A 227 -19.17 -7.73 -7.48
CA LYS A 227 -17.74 -7.66 -7.09
C LYS A 227 -17.16 -9.03 -6.74
N VAL A 228 -17.97 -9.94 -6.18
CA VAL A 228 -17.53 -11.31 -5.86
C VAL A 228 -17.38 -12.10 -7.16
N ARG A 229 -18.36 -12.00 -8.07
CA ARG A 229 -18.29 -12.61 -9.41
C ARG A 229 -17.06 -12.16 -10.18
N GLU A 230 -16.82 -10.85 -10.22
CA GLU A 230 -15.65 -10.26 -10.87
C GLU A 230 -14.33 -10.76 -10.26
N MET A 231 -14.23 -10.83 -8.93
CA MET A 231 -13.03 -11.37 -8.26
C MET A 231 -12.80 -12.84 -8.60
N ALA A 232 -13.85 -13.66 -8.61
CA ALA A 232 -13.77 -15.06 -8.99
C ALA A 232 -13.34 -15.22 -10.45
N GLY A 233 -13.90 -14.43 -11.36
CA GLY A 233 -13.51 -14.39 -12.77
C GLY A 233 -12.03 -14.05 -12.98
N ARG A 234 -11.51 -13.06 -12.26
CA ARG A 234 -10.07 -12.71 -12.30
C ARG A 234 -9.19 -13.86 -11.83
N LEU A 235 -9.58 -14.57 -10.76
CA LEU A 235 -8.83 -15.72 -10.25
C LEU A 235 -8.89 -16.93 -11.20
N LEU A 236 -10.04 -17.16 -11.85
CA LEU A 236 -10.19 -18.16 -12.91
C LEU A 236 -9.29 -17.84 -14.12
N ALA A 237 -9.28 -16.58 -14.57
CA ALA A 237 -8.41 -16.14 -15.67
C ALA A 237 -6.93 -16.41 -15.38
N ARG A 238 -6.47 -16.19 -14.13
CA ARG A 238 -5.10 -16.51 -13.71
C ARG A 238 -4.75 -18.00 -13.80
N LEU A 239 -5.77 -18.87 -13.73
CA LEU A 239 -5.64 -20.33 -13.89
C LEU A 239 -5.79 -20.77 -15.36
N GLY A 240 -5.94 -19.83 -16.30
CA GLY A 240 -6.14 -20.11 -17.72
C GLY A 240 -7.57 -20.48 -18.10
N GLU A 241 -8.51 -20.38 -17.16
CA GLU A 241 -9.93 -20.54 -17.45
C GLU A 241 -10.43 -19.31 -18.22
N ARG A 242 -11.17 -19.57 -19.29
CA ARG A 242 -11.65 -18.52 -20.20
C ARG A 242 -12.94 -17.91 -19.68
N SER A 243 -13.17 -16.64 -20.01
CA SER A 243 -14.42 -15.98 -19.67
C SER A 243 -15.61 -16.73 -20.28
N ASP A 244 -16.60 -17.07 -19.46
CA ASP A 244 -17.92 -17.40 -19.98
C ASP A 244 -18.51 -16.12 -20.60
N PRO A 245 -19.22 -16.16 -21.75
CA PRO A 245 -19.72 -14.97 -22.44
C PRO A 245 -20.60 -14.04 -21.57
N ALA A 246 -21.06 -14.52 -20.40
CA ALA A 246 -21.88 -13.79 -19.46
C ALA A 246 -21.11 -12.87 -18.49
N ASP A 247 -19.79 -13.03 -18.31
CA ASP A 247 -19.08 -12.53 -17.11
C ASP A 247 -17.93 -11.51 -17.34
N GLY A 248 -17.95 -10.70 -18.42
CA GLY A 248 -17.24 -9.40 -18.36
C GLY A 248 -16.67 -8.83 -19.65
N ALA A 249 -16.33 -9.66 -20.63
CA ALA A 249 -15.99 -9.20 -21.98
C ALA A 249 -16.70 -10.09 -22.99
N SER A 250 -17.64 -9.52 -23.74
CA SER A 250 -18.20 -10.22 -24.88
C SER A 250 -17.07 -10.59 -25.85
N LYS A 251 -17.22 -11.67 -26.63
CA LYS A 251 -16.28 -11.98 -27.73
C LYS A 251 -16.02 -10.77 -28.63
N ASP A 252 -17.02 -9.91 -28.78
CA ASP A 252 -16.92 -8.65 -29.54
C ASP A 252 -15.94 -7.66 -28.89
N SER A 253 -15.89 -7.57 -27.56
CA SER A 253 -14.95 -6.70 -26.84
C SER A 253 -13.50 -7.17 -26.98
N ILE A 254 -13.26 -8.49 -26.95
CA ILE A 254 -11.93 -9.06 -27.20
C ILE A 254 -11.48 -8.82 -28.64
N ALA A 255 -12.39 -9.01 -29.61
CA ALA A 255 -12.10 -8.73 -31.01
C ALA A 255 -11.83 -7.22 -31.23
N GLU A 256 -12.59 -6.34 -30.58
CA GLU A 256 -12.37 -4.89 -30.61
C GLU A 256 -11.00 -4.52 -30.01
N LEU A 257 -10.62 -5.10 -28.87
CA LEU A 257 -9.30 -4.88 -28.27
C LEU A 257 -8.18 -5.37 -29.18
N ALA A 258 -8.33 -6.56 -29.76
CA ALA A 258 -7.36 -7.10 -30.72
C ALA A 258 -7.21 -6.21 -31.96
N ALA A 259 -8.28 -5.54 -32.40
CA ALA A 259 -8.23 -4.58 -33.51
C ALA A 259 -7.43 -3.31 -33.19
N PHE A 260 -7.11 -3.03 -31.91
CA PHE A 260 -6.16 -1.98 -31.51
C PHE A 260 -4.70 -2.44 -31.52
N ILE A 261 -4.40 -3.66 -31.97
CA ILE A 261 -3.06 -4.24 -31.97
C ILE A 261 -2.75 -4.77 -33.37
N GLU A 262 -1.69 -4.27 -33.97
CA GLU A 262 -1.22 -4.70 -35.29
C GLU A 262 -0.25 -5.88 -35.14
N GLU A 263 -0.53 -6.98 -35.85
CA GLU A 263 0.38 -8.12 -35.98
C GLU A 263 1.35 -7.89 -37.15
N GLY A 264 2.63 -7.76 -36.83
CA GLY A 264 3.72 -7.57 -37.77
C GLY A 264 4.72 -8.74 -37.80
N LYS A 265 5.73 -8.62 -38.66
CA LYS A 265 6.88 -9.53 -38.72
C LYS A 265 8.18 -8.72 -38.67
N SER A 266 9.13 -9.15 -37.84
CA SER A 266 10.46 -8.55 -37.72
C SER A 266 11.57 -9.57 -37.99
N GLY A 267 12.69 -9.11 -38.57
CA GLY A 267 13.88 -9.91 -38.87
C GLY A 267 13.97 -10.45 -40.31
N PHE A 268 15.17 -10.36 -40.89
CA PHE A 268 15.44 -10.74 -42.29
C PHE A 268 15.68 -12.25 -42.51
N ILE A 269 16.18 -12.99 -41.50
CA ILE A 269 16.57 -14.41 -41.63
C ILE A 269 15.61 -15.35 -40.86
N ARG A 270 15.06 -14.91 -39.72
CA ARG A 270 13.94 -15.57 -39.02
C ARG A 270 12.88 -14.51 -38.74
N ARG A 271 11.77 -14.57 -39.48
CA ARG A 271 10.63 -13.67 -39.29
C ARG A 271 9.96 -13.99 -37.95
N ARG A 272 10.17 -13.17 -36.93
CA ARG A 272 9.50 -13.24 -35.64
C ARG A 272 8.22 -12.41 -35.71
N THR A 273 7.11 -12.95 -35.23
CA THR A 273 5.87 -12.18 -35.05
C THR A 273 6.09 -11.07 -34.03
N THR A 274 5.54 -9.89 -34.27
CA THR A 274 5.58 -8.74 -33.35
C THR A 274 4.19 -8.16 -33.17
N TYR A 275 3.87 -7.70 -31.97
CA TYR A 275 2.59 -7.05 -31.66
C TYR A 275 2.83 -5.57 -31.35
N THR A 276 2.23 -4.69 -32.13
CA THR A 276 2.41 -3.24 -32.01
C THR A 276 1.08 -2.57 -31.69
N PRO A 277 0.97 -1.79 -30.60
CA PRO A 277 -0.26 -1.06 -30.31
C PRO A 277 -0.53 0.00 -31.39
N ILE A 278 -1.76 0.04 -31.89
CA ILE A 278 -2.21 1.05 -32.85
C ILE A 278 -2.52 2.33 -32.08
N LYS A 279 -1.93 3.44 -32.53
CA LYS A 279 -2.17 4.77 -31.96
C LYS A 279 -3.62 5.22 -32.22
N PRO A 280 -4.42 5.52 -31.17
CA PRO A 280 -5.79 6.00 -31.34
C PRO A 280 -5.82 7.34 -32.08
N LYS A 281 -6.85 7.56 -32.91
CA LYS A 281 -7.05 8.79 -33.69
C LYS A 281 -7.85 9.85 -32.93
N SER A 282 -8.49 9.49 -31.82
CA SER A 282 -9.29 10.41 -31.00
C SER A 282 -9.20 10.06 -29.51
N PRO A 283 -9.47 11.03 -28.60
CA PRO A 283 -9.55 10.78 -27.16
C PRO A 283 -10.61 9.73 -26.78
N ALA A 284 -11.73 9.68 -27.50
CA ALA A 284 -12.76 8.67 -27.30
C ALA A 284 -12.26 7.25 -27.60
N GLN A 285 -11.48 7.08 -28.68
CA GLN A 285 -10.84 5.80 -28.98
C GLN A 285 -9.79 5.43 -27.93
N GLN A 286 -9.05 6.42 -27.40
CA GLN A 286 -8.09 6.18 -26.33
C GLN A 286 -8.77 5.72 -25.04
N SER A 287 -9.87 6.35 -24.64
CA SER A 287 -10.68 5.94 -23.49
C SER A 287 -11.24 4.53 -23.69
N ARG A 288 -11.83 4.26 -24.86
CA ARG A 288 -12.39 2.94 -25.18
C ARG A 288 -11.32 1.85 -25.13
N ARG A 289 -10.13 2.09 -25.68
CA ARG A 289 -9.00 1.16 -25.61
C ARG A 289 -8.60 0.89 -24.15
N ALA A 290 -8.54 1.93 -23.32
CA ALA A 290 -8.24 1.80 -21.89
C ALA A 290 -9.29 0.94 -21.16
N ASP A 291 -10.58 1.18 -21.42
CA ASP A 291 -11.68 0.42 -20.85
C ASP A 291 -11.60 -1.07 -21.24
N LEU A 292 -11.30 -1.35 -22.51
CA LEU A 292 -11.15 -2.71 -23.02
C LEU A 292 -9.99 -3.46 -22.36
N PHE A 293 -8.83 -2.82 -22.18
CA PHE A 293 -7.71 -3.42 -21.43
C PHE A 293 -8.07 -3.65 -19.95
N ALA A 294 -8.94 -2.83 -19.37
CA ALA A 294 -9.35 -2.97 -17.98
C ALA A 294 -10.42 -4.06 -17.77
N SER A 295 -11.28 -4.30 -18.76
CA SER A 295 -12.41 -5.24 -18.66
C SER A 295 -12.13 -6.63 -19.24
N CYS A 296 -11.22 -6.74 -20.21
CA CYS A 296 -10.89 -8.01 -20.85
C CYS A 296 -9.81 -8.78 -20.06
N TYR A 297 -9.81 -10.11 -20.17
CA TYR A 297 -8.76 -10.95 -19.58
C TYR A 297 -7.65 -11.28 -20.57
N PHE A 298 -6.42 -11.32 -20.04
CA PHE A 298 -5.21 -11.43 -20.85
C PHE A 298 -5.16 -12.74 -21.65
N GLY A 299 -5.54 -13.86 -21.03
CA GLY A 299 -5.62 -15.15 -21.70
C GLY A 299 -6.57 -15.15 -22.91
N ASP A 300 -7.70 -14.44 -22.83
CA ASP A 300 -8.67 -14.34 -23.92
C ASP A 300 -8.11 -13.50 -25.09
N LEU A 301 -7.44 -12.38 -24.78
CA LEU A 301 -6.74 -11.57 -25.78
C LEU A 301 -5.65 -12.38 -26.50
N VAL A 302 -4.83 -13.09 -25.74
CA VAL A 302 -3.75 -13.91 -26.30
C VAL A 302 -4.29 -15.06 -27.16
N ALA A 303 -5.41 -15.67 -26.76
CA ALA A 303 -6.08 -16.71 -27.53
C ALA A 303 -6.62 -16.18 -28.87
N GLN A 304 -7.06 -14.90 -28.93
CA GLN A 304 -7.49 -14.25 -30.17
C GLN A 304 -6.37 -14.19 -31.23
N PHE A 305 -5.10 -14.12 -30.79
CA PHE A 305 -3.92 -14.18 -31.66
C PHE A 305 -3.36 -15.60 -31.86
N GLY A 306 -3.99 -16.62 -31.25
CA GLY A 306 -3.54 -18.01 -31.33
C GLY A 306 -2.14 -18.23 -30.74
N LYS A 307 -1.76 -17.48 -29.69
CA LYS A 307 -0.46 -17.57 -29.02
C LYS A 307 -0.56 -18.09 -27.59
N THR A 308 0.60 -18.33 -26.99
CA THR A 308 0.73 -18.48 -25.53
C THR A 308 1.00 -17.12 -24.89
N GLU A 309 0.73 -17.00 -23.60
CA GLU A 309 0.97 -15.76 -22.84
C GLU A 309 2.44 -15.29 -22.93
N PRO A 310 3.47 -16.15 -22.69
CA PRO A 310 4.87 -15.75 -22.82
C PRO A 310 5.26 -15.36 -24.25
N ASP A 311 4.73 -16.04 -25.27
CA ASP A 311 5.03 -15.72 -26.67
C ASP A 311 4.50 -14.34 -27.05
N PHE A 312 3.28 -14.00 -26.59
CA PHE A 312 2.69 -12.68 -26.82
C PHE A 312 3.49 -11.58 -26.11
N ILE A 313 3.82 -11.78 -24.83
CA ILE A 313 4.65 -10.84 -24.04
C ILE A 313 6.00 -10.61 -24.71
N GLY A 314 6.68 -11.69 -25.12
CA GLY A 314 7.99 -11.60 -25.77
C GLY A 314 7.97 -11.02 -27.19
N ALA A 315 6.79 -10.91 -27.80
CA ALA A 315 6.59 -10.32 -29.13
C ALA A 315 6.06 -8.87 -29.08
N TRP A 316 5.56 -8.42 -27.93
CA TRP A 316 5.06 -7.06 -27.74
C TRP A 316 6.15 -6.01 -27.93
N GLN A 317 5.86 -4.96 -28.70
CA GLN A 317 6.76 -3.85 -28.97
C GLN A 317 6.62 -2.75 -27.90
N PHE A 318 7.31 -2.93 -26.78
CA PHE A 318 7.38 -1.92 -25.71
C PHE A 318 8.06 -0.62 -26.19
N GLY A 319 7.62 0.51 -25.64
CA GLY A 319 8.14 1.84 -25.93
C GLY A 319 7.52 2.52 -27.16
N VAL A 320 6.65 1.82 -27.91
CA VAL A 320 5.92 2.43 -29.05
C VAL A 320 4.77 3.31 -28.56
N ASP A 321 4.04 2.87 -27.54
CA ASP A 321 2.94 3.61 -26.91
C ASP A 321 2.96 3.33 -25.40
N GLU A 322 3.52 4.26 -24.61
CA GLU A 322 3.67 4.13 -23.15
C GLU A 322 2.32 3.87 -22.45
N GLY A 323 1.22 4.41 -22.99
CA GLY A 323 -0.11 4.19 -22.44
C GLY A 323 -0.60 2.76 -22.67
N ALA A 324 -0.41 2.23 -23.88
CA ALA A 324 -0.75 0.84 -24.20
C ALA A 324 0.12 -0.15 -23.40
N ASP A 325 1.41 0.14 -23.22
CA ASP A 325 2.31 -0.66 -22.39
C ASP A 325 1.80 -0.75 -20.95
N LEU A 326 1.45 0.39 -20.35
CA LEU A 326 0.88 0.44 -19.01
C LEU A 326 -0.43 -0.34 -18.90
N PHE A 327 -1.32 -0.21 -19.89
CA PHE A 327 -2.59 -0.93 -19.92
C PHE A 327 -2.40 -2.45 -20.01
N LEU A 328 -1.48 -2.90 -20.88
CA LEU A 328 -1.12 -4.32 -20.99
C LEU A 328 -0.55 -4.86 -19.67
N VAL A 329 0.38 -4.13 -19.04
CA VAL A 329 0.97 -4.55 -17.75
C VAL A 329 -0.11 -4.67 -16.67
N ARG A 330 -1.06 -3.72 -16.60
CA ARG A 330 -2.18 -3.79 -15.65
C ARG A 330 -3.13 -4.94 -15.94
N MET A 331 -3.43 -5.21 -17.21
CA MET A 331 -4.25 -6.36 -17.63
C MET A 331 -3.61 -7.69 -17.18
N ILE A 332 -2.29 -7.83 -17.38
CA ILE A 332 -1.50 -8.99 -16.95
C ILE A 332 -1.46 -9.09 -15.42
N ALA A 333 -1.29 -7.96 -14.71
CA ALA A 333 -1.34 -7.92 -13.24
C ALA A 333 -2.66 -8.49 -12.70
N VAL A 334 -3.78 -8.15 -13.34
CA VAL A 334 -5.12 -8.56 -12.93
C VAL A 334 -5.44 -10.02 -13.29
N SER A 335 -5.12 -10.44 -14.52
CA SER A 335 -5.70 -11.67 -15.10
C SER A 335 -4.70 -12.65 -15.72
N GLY A 336 -3.46 -12.23 -15.97
CA GLY A 336 -2.45 -13.13 -16.54
C GLY A 336 -2.03 -14.20 -15.54
N SER A 337 -1.55 -15.36 -16.01
CA SER A 337 -1.00 -16.40 -15.13
C SER A 337 0.22 -15.90 -14.32
N ASP A 338 0.59 -16.62 -13.25
CA ASP A 338 1.81 -16.28 -12.49
C ASP A 338 3.07 -16.41 -13.37
N ALA A 339 3.07 -17.32 -14.36
CA ALA A 339 4.14 -17.43 -15.35
C ALA A 339 4.19 -16.22 -16.29
N ALA A 340 3.05 -15.67 -16.71
CA ALA A 340 2.98 -14.44 -17.50
C ALA A 340 3.50 -13.23 -16.71
N VAL A 341 3.12 -13.10 -15.44
CA VAL A 341 3.62 -12.03 -14.55
C VAL A 341 5.14 -12.12 -14.40
N ALA A 342 5.67 -13.32 -14.13
CA ALA A 342 7.11 -13.54 -14.02
C ALA A 342 7.85 -13.21 -15.34
N CYS A 343 7.34 -13.72 -16.47
CA CYS A 343 7.90 -13.46 -17.80
C CYS A 343 7.94 -11.97 -18.13
N LEU A 344 6.83 -11.25 -17.90
CA LEU A 344 6.76 -9.81 -18.13
C LEU A 344 7.71 -9.04 -17.22
N ALA A 345 7.76 -9.38 -15.93
CA ALA A 345 8.66 -8.73 -14.98
C ALA A 345 10.13 -8.88 -15.38
N ASP A 346 10.55 -10.11 -15.73
CA ASP A 346 11.93 -10.39 -16.13
C ASP A 346 12.29 -9.65 -17.42
N LEU A 347 11.36 -9.60 -18.40
CA LEU A 347 11.55 -8.86 -19.65
C LEU A 347 11.70 -7.35 -19.41
N LEU A 348 10.82 -6.75 -18.61
CA LEU A 348 10.82 -5.31 -18.34
C LEU A 348 12.03 -4.87 -17.51
N VAL A 349 12.44 -5.67 -16.52
CA VAL A 349 13.68 -5.42 -15.77
C VAL A 349 14.88 -5.47 -16.71
N ALA A 350 14.98 -6.49 -17.57
CA ALA A 350 16.09 -6.64 -18.50
C ALA A 350 16.15 -5.49 -19.53
N ALA A 351 15.00 -4.93 -19.91
CA ALA A 351 14.94 -3.73 -20.76
C ALA A 351 15.48 -2.46 -20.05
N GLY A 352 15.38 -2.40 -18.73
CA GLY A 352 15.87 -1.27 -17.93
C GLY A 352 15.11 0.04 -18.15
N GLY A 353 15.69 1.13 -17.65
CA GLY A 353 15.14 2.49 -17.80
C GLY A 353 13.69 2.63 -17.31
N ARG A 354 12.87 3.38 -18.06
CA ARG A 354 11.46 3.61 -17.72
C ARG A 354 10.59 2.35 -17.82
N LEU A 355 10.96 1.40 -18.68
CA LEU A 355 10.20 0.16 -18.84
C LEU A 355 10.28 -0.72 -17.58
N ALA A 356 11.44 -0.75 -16.92
CA ALA A 356 11.58 -1.46 -15.64
C ALA A 356 10.61 -0.93 -14.58
N LEU A 357 10.24 0.36 -14.61
CA LEU A 357 9.29 0.93 -13.64
C LEU A 357 7.86 0.41 -13.81
N LEU A 358 7.49 -0.12 -14.99
CA LEU A 358 6.18 -0.74 -15.19
C LEU A 358 6.00 -1.98 -14.29
N VAL A 359 7.09 -2.63 -13.87
CA VAL A 359 7.07 -3.78 -12.94
C VAL A 359 6.48 -3.41 -11.59
N LEU A 360 6.45 -2.12 -11.21
CA LEU A 360 5.77 -1.66 -10.00
C LEU A 360 4.27 -2.02 -9.99
N GLN A 361 3.64 -2.13 -11.16
CA GLN A 361 2.23 -2.56 -11.28
C GLN A 361 2.04 -4.07 -11.00
N LEU A 362 3.12 -4.85 -10.96
CA LEU A 362 3.11 -6.30 -10.74
C LEU A 362 3.45 -6.69 -9.30
N MET A 363 3.89 -5.75 -8.46
CA MET A 363 4.52 -5.99 -7.15
C MET A 363 3.75 -6.93 -6.22
N SER A 364 2.42 -6.81 -6.17
CA SER A 364 1.56 -7.65 -5.32
C SER A 364 1.56 -9.14 -5.69
N ARG A 365 2.04 -9.47 -6.91
CA ARG A 365 2.12 -10.83 -7.44
C ARG A 365 3.55 -11.36 -7.61
N LEU A 366 4.57 -10.54 -7.33
CA LEU A 366 5.96 -10.94 -7.46
C LEU A 366 6.47 -11.66 -6.21
N ASP A 367 7.33 -12.65 -6.43
CA ASP A 367 8.17 -13.21 -5.37
C ASP A 367 9.22 -12.20 -4.89
N ASN A 368 9.77 -12.44 -3.70
CA ASN A 368 10.72 -11.51 -3.09
C ASN A 368 12.04 -11.40 -3.87
N GLY A 369 12.44 -12.44 -4.62
CA GLY A 369 13.60 -12.38 -5.50
C GLY A 369 13.42 -11.33 -6.59
N ARG A 370 12.31 -11.39 -7.34
CA ARG A 370 12.01 -10.40 -8.40
C ARG A 370 11.81 -9.00 -7.87
N LYS A 371 11.15 -8.84 -6.71
CA LYS A 371 11.05 -7.53 -6.04
C LYS A 371 12.42 -6.93 -5.76
N ARG A 372 13.34 -7.72 -5.20
CA ARG A 372 14.72 -7.29 -4.91
C ARG A 372 15.48 -6.92 -6.18
N VAL A 373 15.31 -7.68 -7.27
CA VAL A 373 15.92 -7.39 -8.57
C VAL A 373 15.43 -6.03 -9.12
N LEU A 374 14.13 -5.75 -9.10
CA LEU A 374 13.60 -4.44 -9.51
C LEU A 374 14.16 -3.31 -8.64
N ILE A 375 14.16 -3.49 -7.32
CA ILE A 375 14.67 -2.46 -6.40
C ILE A 375 16.15 -2.17 -6.70
N ARG A 376 16.98 -3.21 -6.89
CA ARG A 376 18.39 -3.04 -7.30
C ARG A 376 18.51 -2.30 -8.63
N GLN A 377 17.68 -2.64 -9.62
CA GLN A 377 17.67 -1.94 -10.91
C GLN A 377 17.35 -0.45 -10.76
N ILE A 378 16.38 -0.08 -9.89
CA ILE A 378 16.05 1.32 -9.59
C ILE A 378 17.26 2.02 -8.92
N LEU A 379 17.93 1.34 -7.99
CA LEU A 379 19.11 1.87 -7.31
C LEU A 379 20.29 2.08 -8.27
N ASP A 380 20.51 1.13 -9.19
CA ASP A 380 21.60 1.16 -10.19
C ASP A 380 21.38 2.22 -11.27
N ASP A 381 20.12 2.52 -11.60
CA ASP A 381 19.76 3.61 -12.51
C ASP A 381 20.01 4.99 -11.89
N GLY A 382 19.60 5.17 -10.62
CA GLY A 382 19.82 6.40 -9.85
C GLY A 382 19.01 7.64 -10.30
N GLN A 383 18.36 7.59 -11.47
CA GLN A 383 17.53 8.68 -12.00
C GLN A 383 16.08 8.61 -11.51
N ASN A 384 15.59 7.40 -11.21
CA ASN A 384 14.19 7.16 -10.89
C ASN A 384 13.99 6.78 -9.41
N LEU A 385 14.80 7.31 -8.49
CA LEU A 385 14.75 6.95 -7.06
C LEU A 385 13.39 7.22 -6.41
N ALA A 386 12.62 8.19 -6.91
CA ALA A 386 11.25 8.44 -6.46
C ALA A 386 10.33 7.22 -6.61
N ALA A 387 10.63 6.33 -7.57
CA ALA A 387 9.91 5.09 -7.80
C ALA A 387 10.00 4.10 -6.63
N LEU A 388 11.03 4.21 -5.77
CA LEU A 388 11.14 3.41 -4.54
C LEU A 388 9.93 3.61 -3.62
N ASN A 389 9.32 4.80 -3.62
CA ASN A 389 8.15 5.06 -2.79
C ASN A 389 6.90 4.28 -3.24
N LEU A 390 6.87 3.84 -4.50
CA LEU A 390 5.79 3.03 -5.08
C LEU A 390 5.99 1.52 -4.87
N VAL A 391 7.12 1.10 -4.27
CA VAL A 391 7.40 -0.31 -3.99
C VAL A 391 6.44 -0.81 -2.90
N GLU A 392 5.67 -1.85 -3.24
CA GLU A 392 4.73 -2.51 -2.34
C GLU A 392 5.22 -3.90 -1.89
N GLY A 393 4.94 -4.27 -0.64
CA GLY A 393 5.23 -5.61 -0.13
C GLY A 393 6.70 -6.02 -0.18
N ALA A 394 7.63 -5.05 -0.11
CA ALA A 394 9.05 -5.33 0.05
C ALA A 394 9.34 -5.80 1.47
N GLU A 395 10.31 -6.72 1.60
CA GLU A 395 10.84 -7.11 2.90
C GLU A 395 11.70 -5.99 3.48
N ALA A 396 11.69 -5.88 4.80
CA ALA A 396 12.58 -4.97 5.51
C ALA A 396 13.99 -5.57 5.62
N GLY A 397 15.01 -4.72 5.67
CA GLY A 397 16.31 -5.12 6.22
C GLY A 397 17.21 -6.00 5.37
N TRP A 398 16.94 -6.20 4.08
CA TRP A 398 17.74 -7.09 3.21
C TRP A 398 18.79 -6.37 2.36
N LEU A 399 18.68 -5.05 2.18
CA LEU A 399 19.57 -4.29 1.32
C LEU A 399 20.91 -4.06 2.02
N GLU A 400 21.98 -4.59 1.44
CA GLU A 400 23.33 -4.49 2.00
C GLU A 400 24.03 -3.20 1.57
N TRP A 401 25.07 -2.82 2.32
CA TRP A 401 25.93 -1.70 1.95
C TRP A 401 26.57 -1.89 0.57
N SER A 402 26.94 -3.13 0.23
CA SER A 402 27.54 -3.50 -1.06
C SER A 402 26.63 -3.18 -2.25
N ASP A 403 25.31 -3.31 -2.07
CA ASP A 403 24.32 -2.96 -3.09
C ASP A 403 24.26 -1.45 -3.28
N LEU A 404 24.23 -0.66 -2.20
CA LEU A 404 24.24 0.80 -2.27
C LEU A 404 25.55 1.36 -2.84
N ALA A 405 26.69 0.84 -2.39
CA ALA A 405 28.03 1.30 -2.77
C ALA A 405 28.34 1.10 -4.26
N ARG A 406 27.79 0.07 -4.88
CA ARG A 406 27.94 -0.21 -6.32
C ARG A 406 26.95 0.56 -7.19
N SER A 407 25.84 0.99 -6.60
CA SER A 407 24.75 1.65 -7.31
C SER A 407 25.03 3.13 -7.59
N LYS A 408 24.29 3.72 -8.53
CA LYS A 408 24.32 5.17 -8.79
C LYS A 408 23.53 5.98 -7.75
N THR A 409 22.85 5.31 -6.82
CA THR A 409 22.05 5.95 -5.76
C THR A 409 22.90 6.82 -4.85
N LEU A 410 24.06 6.35 -4.39
CA LEU A 410 24.90 7.13 -3.47
C LEU A 410 25.40 8.44 -4.09
N PRO A 411 26.01 8.44 -5.30
CA PRO A 411 26.36 9.69 -5.97
C PRO A 411 25.16 10.63 -6.18
N ALA A 412 24.01 10.10 -6.60
CA ALA A 412 22.80 10.89 -6.81
C ALA A 412 22.29 11.52 -5.50
N LEU A 413 22.29 10.76 -4.40
CA LEU A 413 21.91 11.22 -3.07
C LEU A 413 22.88 12.28 -2.55
N ARG A 414 24.20 12.08 -2.66
CA ARG A 414 25.21 13.09 -2.28
C ARG A 414 25.01 14.38 -3.06
N SER A 415 24.80 14.30 -4.37
CA SER A 415 24.56 15.47 -5.21
C SER A 415 23.26 16.19 -4.85
N ALA A 416 22.20 15.45 -4.51
CA ALA A 416 20.91 16.04 -4.14
C ALA A 416 20.94 16.72 -2.76
N VAL A 417 21.72 16.19 -1.82
CA VAL A 417 21.88 16.74 -0.46
C VAL A 417 22.79 17.98 -0.45
N SER A 418 23.91 17.91 -1.18
CA SER A 418 24.91 18.99 -1.22
C SER A 418 24.55 20.14 -2.16
N GLY A 419 23.64 19.93 -3.11
CA GLY A 419 23.24 20.95 -4.07
C GLY A 419 22.27 22.00 -3.51
N ASP A 420 22.23 23.17 -4.15
CA ASP A 420 21.36 24.29 -3.77
C ASP A 420 19.89 24.13 -4.23
N ASN A 421 19.53 22.99 -4.83
CA ASN A 421 18.19 22.75 -5.31
C ASN A 421 17.30 22.14 -4.21
N ASP A 422 16.52 22.99 -3.56
CA ASP A 422 15.58 22.60 -2.49
C ASP A 422 14.61 21.47 -2.89
N VAL A 423 14.19 21.40 -4.16
CA VAL A 423 13.29 20.34 -4.63
C VAL A 423 14.01 19.00 -4.64
N MET A 424 15.23 18.96 -5.19
CA MET A 424 16.05 17.74 -5.21
C MET A 424 16.40 17.28 -3.80
N LYS A 425 16.69 18.22 -2.90
CA LYS A 425 16.96 17.94 -1.49
C LYS A 425 15.75 17.34 -0.78
N ARG A 426 14.56 17.92 -0.95
CA ARG A 426 13.31 17.34 -0.40
C ARG A 426 13.02 15.96 -0.97
N SER A 427 13.25 15.76 -2.27
CA SER A 427 13.11 14.43 -2.88
C SER A 427 14.09 13.43 -2.25
N ALA A 428 15.34 13.82 -2.01
CA ALA A 428 16.32 13.01 -1.29
C ALA A 428 15.87 12.61 0.12
N GLU A 429 15.35 13.57 0.87
CA GLU A 429 14.80 13.34 2.20
C GLU A 429 13.59 12.40 2.20
N GLN A 430 12.83 12.31 1.11
CA GLN A 430 11.68 11.40 1.01
C GLN A 430 12.10 9.95 0.76
N TYR A 431 13.03 9.69 -0.16
CA TYR A 431 13.44 8.29 -0.43
C TYR A 431 14.41 7.73 0.63
N LEU A 432 15.02 8.57 1.48
CA LEU A 432 15.77 8.12 2.66
C LEU A 432 14.91 7.29 3.62
N GLU A 433 13.61 7.54 3.70
CA GLU A 433 12.70 6.70 4.47
C GLU A 433 12.60 5.29 3.87
N THR A 434 12.35 5.18 2.56
CA THR A 434 12.29 3.87 1.90
C THR A 434 13.64 3.14 2.00
N LEU A 435 14.77 3.83 1.85
CA LEU A 435 16.09 3.25 2.08
C LEU A 435 16.26 2.79 3.54
N GLY A 436 15.77 3.56 4.50
CA GLY A 436 15.77 3.18 5.92
C GLY A 436 14.97 1.93 6.23
N PHE A 437 13.90 1.66 5.47
CA PHE A 437 13.14 0.41 5.57
C PHE A 437 13.87 -0.79 4.92
N LEU A 438 14.47 -0.58 3.74
CA LEU A 438 15.10 -1.64 2.95
C LEU A 438 16.48 -2.06 3.50
N ALA A 439 17.26 -1.10 3.99
CA ALA A 439 18.63 -1.30 4.44
C ALA A 439 18.72 -2.28 5.63
N ASN A 440 19.73 -3.15 5.62
CA ASN A 440 20.14 -3.82 6.84
C ASN A 440 20.73 -2.79 7.85
N PRO A 441 20.92 -3.15 9.13
CA PRO A 441 21.32 -2.17 10.15
C PRO A 441 22.69 -1.53 9.86
N GLU A 442 23.65 -2.32 9.38
CA GLU A 442 24.98 -1.85 9.02
C GLU A 442 24.94 -0.85 7.85
N ALA A 443 24.13 -1.15 6.83
CA ALA A 443 23.93 -0.26 5.69
C ALA A 443 23.19 1.02 6.11
N ALA A 444 22.27 0.94 7.08
CA ALA A 444 21.58 2.11 7.62
C ALA A 444 22.55 3.04 8.37
N GLU A 445 23.46 2.48 9.18
CA GLU A 445 24.51 3.24 9.87
C GLU A 445 25.43 3.95 8.87
N LYS A 446 25.98 3.21 7.90
CA LYS A 446 26.85 3.79 6.87
C LYS A 446 26.14 4.85 6.02
N LEU A 447 24.85 4.66 5.72
CA LEU A 447 24.08 5.64 4.96
C LEU A 447 23.84 6.93 5.74
N ILE A 448 23.71 6.87 7.08
CA ILE A 448 23.64 8.06 7.94
C ILE A 448 24.93 8.87 7.82
N ASP A 449 26.08 8.20 7.92
CA ASP A 449 27.40 8.85 7.82
C ASP A 449 27.58 9.53 6.47
N GLU A 450 27.18 8.87 5.37
CA GLU A 450 27.26 9.43 4.02
C GLU A 450 26.45 10.71 3.83
N VAL A 451 25.18 10.72 4.26
CA VAL A 451 24.32 11.90 4.04
C VAL A 451 24.72 13.05 4.94
N ILE A 452 25.22 12.77 6.15
CA ILE A 452 25.78 13.79 7.03
C ILE A 452 27.05 14.38 6.41
N ALA A 453 27.96 13.54 5.90
CA ALA A 453 29.16 13.99 5.20
C ALA A 453 28.83 14.82 3.95
N ALA A 454 27.70 14.52 3.28
CA ALA A 454 27.19 15.30 2.15
C ALA A 454 26.54 16.64 2.54
N GLY A 455 26.40 16.94 3.84
CA GLY A 455 25.86 18.21 4.35
C GLY A 455 24.44 18.15 4.90
N LEU A 456 23.83 16.96 5.02
CA LEU A 456 22.56 16.83 5.72
C LEU A 456 22.75 17.06 7.22
N SER A 457 21.87 17.83 7.84
CA SER A 457 21.96 18.07 9.28
C SER A 457 21.86 16.75 10.05
N PRO A 458 22.75 16.50 11.03
CA PRO A 458 22.60 15.41 11.98
C PRO A 458 21.32 15.53 12.82
N ALA A 459 20.58 16.63 12.81
CA ALA A 459 19.27 16.69 13.46
C ALA A 459 18.10 16.45 12.49
N SER A 460 18.37 16.17 11.21
CA SER A 460 17.33 16.04 10.19
C SER A 460 16.37 14.89 10.54
N PRO A 461 15.04 15.12 10.50
CA PRO A 461 14.06 14.06 10.76
C PRO A 461 14.03 13.00 9.65
N SER A 462 14.52 13.32 8.45
CA SER A 462 14.54 12.41 7.29
C SER A 462 15.40 11.16 7.48
N ILE A 463 16.41 11.23 8.36
CA ILE A 463 17.24 10.07 8.75
C ILE A 463 16.71 9.35 9.99
N GLY A 464 15.52 9.73 10.50
CA GLY A 464 14.92 9.14 11.69
C GLY A 464 14.69 7.63 11.59
N LEU A 465 14.20 7.15 10.44
CA LEU A 465 13.99 5.71 10.23
C LEU A 465 15.31 4.94 10.10
N LEU A 466 16.33 5.52 9.47
CA LEU A 466 17.67 4.94 9.41
C LEU A 466 18.27 4.76 10.81
N ARG A 467 18.11 5.76 11.68
CA ARG A 467 18.58 5.69 13.08
C ARG A 467 17.89 4.61 13.88
N LEU A 468 16.56 4.53 13.75
CA LEU A 468 15.79 3.48 14.37
C LEU A 468 16.27 2.11 13.90
N ASN A 469 16.47 1.94 12.58
CA ASN A 469 16.94 0.67 12.01
C ASN A 469 18.34 0.28 12.52
N ALA A 470 19.31 1.21 12.49
CA ALA A 470 20.65 0.97 13.02
C ALA A 470 20.62 0.59 14.51
N ALA A 471 19.81 1.28 15.32
CA ALA A 471 19.71 1.01 16.75
C ALA A 471 19.02 -0.32 17.10
N LEU A 472 18.14 -0.83 16.22
CA LEU A 472 17.46 -2.12 16.40
C LEU A 472 18.40 -3.33 16.26
N ALA A 473 19.60 -3.19 15.68
CA ALA A 473 20.59 -4.27 15.61
C ALA A 473 21.21 -4.62 16.97
N GLY A 474 21.16 -3.72 17.95
CA GLY A 474 21.89 -3.84 19.21
C GLY A 474 21.34 -4.86 20.22
N ASN A 475 20.62 -5.91 19.80
CA ASN A 475 20.08 -6.92 20.71
C ASN A 475 20.69 -8.31 20.47
N PRO A 476 21.36 -8.92 21.48
CA PRO A 476 21.84 -10.28 21.39
C PRO A 476 20.68 -11.27 21.19
N SER A 477 20.96 -12.32 20.44
CA SER A 477 20.08 -13.46 20.19
C SER A 477 19.44 -13.99 21.48
N GLN A 478 18.19 -14.48 21.36
CA GLN A 478 17.38 -15.08 22.43
C GLN A 478 18.02 -16.27 23.19
N SER A 479 19.26 -16.64 22.87
CA SER A 479 20.05 -17.70 23.49
C SER A 479 20.64 -17.35 24.87
N GLU A 480 20.59 -16.08 25.29
CA GLU A 480 21.22 -15.61 26.54
C GLU A 480 20.22 -15.00 27.56
N ARG A 481 18.95 -15.39 27.54
CA ARG A 481 18.00 -15.08 28.63
C ARG A 481 17.28 -16.30 29.15
#